data_AF-A0A077GLR8-F1
#
_entry.id   AF-A0A077GLR8-F1
#
_cell.length_a   1.000
_cell.length_b   1.000
_cell.length_c   1.000
_cell.angle_alpha   90.00
_cell.angle_beta   90.00
_cell.angle_gamma   90.00
#
_symmetry.space_group_name_H-M   'P 1'
#
loop_
_entity.id
_entity.type
_entity.pdbx_description
1 polymer ?
#
loop_
_entity_poly.entity_id
_entity_poly.type
_entity_poly.pdbx_seq_one_letter_code
_entity_poly.pdbx_strand_id
1 'polypeptide(L)'
;MSKVYLALQDNDTSRYILEAIEEDNPEASIQYLPAMIRIESETDLVIKAETVSEKLGQDWDIQSLQLNMITLGGNVEEDDDTFRLHWN
;
A
#
# COMPACT_ATOMS: atom_id res chain seq x y z
N MET A 1 9.84 -17.55 -6.98
CA MET A 1 8.68 -16.97 -6.29
C MET A 1 8.70 -15.49 -6.63
N SER A 2 7.72 -15.02 -7.39
CA SER A 2 7.62 -13.58 -7.72
C SER A 2 7.03 -12.89 -6.50
N LYS A 3 7.68 -11.84 -5.99
CA LYS A 3 7.14 -11.01 -4.90
C LYS A 3 6.23 -9.96 -5.46
N VAL A 4 5.12 -9.65 -4.79
CA VAL A 4 4.36 -8.44 -5.12
C VAL A 4 5.08 -7.22 -4.57
N TYR A 5 4.95 -6.10 -5.25
CA TYR A 5 5.48 -4.84 -4.74
C TYR A 5 4.56 -3.66 -5.05
N LEU A 6 4.60 -2.68 -4.17
CA LEU A 6 3.95 -1.39 -4.33
C LEU A 6 5.00 -0.30 -4.04
N ALA A 7 5.06 0.71 -4.90
CA ALA A 7 5.92 1.85 -4.70
C ALA A 7 5.07 3.12 -4.62
N LEU A 8 5.26 3.87 -3.53
CA LEU A 8 4.60 5.12 -3.24
C LEU A 8 5.62 6.28 -3.26
N GLN A 9 5.15 7.48 -3.57
CA GLN A 9 5.94 8.71 -3.38
C GLN A 9 6.21 8.94 -1.89
N ASP A 10 7.42 9.37 -1.53
CA ASP A 10 7.71 9.77 -0.15
C ASP A 10 7.11 11.15 0.15
N ASN A 11 5.88 11.15 0.66
CA ASN A 11 5.15 12.33 1.12
C ASN A 11 4.40 12.00 2.43
N ASP A 12 3.80 13.03 3.06
CA ASP A 12 3.11 12.87 4.34
C ASP A 12 1.96 11.83 4.26
N THR A 13 1.13 11.87 3.21
CA THR A 13 0.01 10.92 3.04
C THR A 13 0.50 9.47 2.93
N SER A 14 1.54 9.22 2.14
CA SER A 14 2.12 7.89 1.96
C SER A 14 2.67 7.30 3.25
N ARG A 15 3.08 8.13 4.22
CA ARG A 15 3.51 7.64 5.54
C ARG A 15 2.35 7.05 6.33
N TYR A 16 1.18 7.69 6.31
CA TYR A 16 -0.02 7.14 6.95
C TYR A 16 -0.50 5.86 6.25
N ILE A 17 -0.45 5.85 4.91
CA ILE A 17 -0.75 4.65 4.11
C ILE A 17 0.22 3.53 4.48
N LEU A 18 1.51 3.85 4.64
CA LEU A 18 2.53 2.88 5.03
C LEU A 18 2.29 2.30 6.43
N GLU A 19 1.96 3.14 7.41
CA GLU A 19 1.62 2.67 8.77
C GLU A 19 0.43 1.72 8.78
N ALA A 20 -0.58 1.99 7.95
CA ALA A 20 -1.71 1.09 7.76
C ALA A 20 -1.29 -0.23 7.10
N ILE A 21 -0.48 -0.18 6.04
CA ILE A 21 0.05 -1.37 5.37
C ILE A 21 0.89 -2.23 6.31
N GLU A 22 1.73 -1.63 7.14
CA GLU A 22 2.57 -2.33 8.12
C GLU A 22 1.72 -3.06 9.17
N GLU A 23 0.61 -2.45 9.59
CA GLU A 23 -0.33 -3.04 10.53
C GLU A 23 -1.15 -4.18 9.90
N ASP A 24 -1.63 -3.98 8.67
CA ASP A 24 -2.44 -4.98 7.94
C ASP A 24 -1.61 -6.13 7.37
N ASN A 25 -0.32 -5.90 7.08
CA ASN A 25 0.58 -6.86 6.42
C ASN A 25 1.89 -6.99 7.22
N PRO A 26 1.88 -7.69 8.37
CA PRO A 26 3.07 -7.84 9.19
C PRO A 26 4.23 -8.58 8.50
N GLU A 27 3.96 -9.28 7.41
CA GLU A 27 4.97 -9.99 6.60
C GLU A 27 5.55 -9.13 5.47
N ALA A 28 5.02 -7.93 5.25
CA ALA A 28 5.52 -7.02 4.22
C ALA A 28 6.88 -6.42 4.62
N SER A 29 7.78 -6.34 3.64
CA SER A 29 9.09 -5.71 3.78
C SER A 29 9.05 -4.30 3.20
N ILE A 30 9.40 -3.32 4.02
CA ILE A 30 9.40 -1.90 3.66
C ILE A 30 10.83 -1.43 3.38
N GLN A 31 11.01 -0.68 2.29
CA GLN A 31 12.28 -0.10 1.86
C GLN A 31 12.11 1.39 1.56
N TYR A 32 12.89 2.21 2.26
CA TYR A 32 12.94 3.64 2.04
C TYR A 32 14.03 3.95 1.00
N LEU A 33 13.62 4.50 -0.14
CA LEU A 33 14.50 4.92 -1.23
C LEU A 33 14.40 6.44 -1.42
N PRO A 34 15.39 7.09 -2.07
CA PRO A 34 15.31 8.52 -2.33
C PRO A 34 14.03 8.89 -3.12
N ALA A 35 13.17 9.71 -2.52
CA ALA A 35 11.88 10.18 -3.06
C ALA A 35 10.77 9.11 -3.21
N MET A 36 10.97 7.89 -2.74
CA MET A 36 9.95 6.84 -2.82
C MET A 36 10.05 5.81 -1.70
N ILE A 37 8.91 5.22 -1.36
CA ILE A 37 8.80 4.12 -0.40
C ILE A 37 8.37 2.90 -1.19
N ARG A 38 9.11 1.81 -1.07
CA ARG A 38 8.83 0.54 -1.73
C ARG A 38 8.43 -0.50 -0.69
N ILE A 39 7.27 -1.11 -0.88
CA ILE A 39 6.73 -2.18 -0.05
C ILE A 39 6.74 -3.45 -0.90
N GLU A 40 7.23 -4.55 -0.35
CA GLU A 40 7.27 -5.86 -1.00
C GLU A 40 6.66 -6.92 -0.10
N SER A 41 5.89 -7.85 -0.67
CA SER A 41 5.34 -9.00 0.05
C SER A 41 5.52 -10.29 -0.75
N GLU A 42 5.59 -11.44 -0.09
CA GLU A 42 5.89 -12.71 -0.75
C GLU A 42 4.71 -13.26 -1.58
N THR A 43 3.47 -13.09 -1.11
CA THR A 43 2.27 -13.65 -1.74
C THR A 43 1.20 -12.60 -2.01
N ASP A 44 0.88 -11.79 -1.01
CA ASP A 44 -0.22 -10.86 -1.04
C ASP A 44 0.09 -9.58 -0.25
N LEU A 45 -0.48 -8.47 -0.71
CA LEU A 45 -0.41 -7.18 -0.03
C LEU A 45 -1.80 -6.56 -0.09
N VAL A 46 -2.37 -6.27 1.07
CA VAL A 46 -3.71 -5.66 1.21
C VAL A 46 -3.62 -4.27 1.82
N ILE A 47 -4.30 -3.30 1.23
CA ILE A 47 -4.51 -1.98 1.79
C ILE A 47 -6.00 -1.81 2.03
N LYS A 48 -6.39 -1.41 3.24
CA LYS A 48 -7.79 -1.14 3.60
C LYS A 48 -8.00 0.35 3.82
N ALA A 49 -9.08 0.88 3.26
CA ALA A 49 -9.42 2.29 3.42
C ALA A 49 -9.69 2.65 4.88
N GLU A 50 -10.31 1.73 5.62
CA GLU A 50 -10.61 1.87 7.05
C GLU A 50 -9.33 2.12 7.87
N THR A 51 -8.34 1.24 7.78
CA THR A 51 -7.07 1.37 8.50
C THR A 51 -6.35 2.66 8.13
N VAL A 52 -6.31 3.03 6.85
CA VAL A 52 -5.68 4.28 6.40
C VAL A 52 -6.42 5.49 6.96
N SER A 53 -7.76 5.48 6.95
CA SER A 53 -8.59 6.56 7.49
C SER A 53 -8.38 6.74 8.99
N GLU A 54 -8.24 5.64 9.74
CA GLU A 54 -7.93 5.68 11.17
C GLU A 54 -6.56 6.31 11.45
N LYS A 55 -5.52 5.93 10.68
CA LYS A 55 -4.17 6.51 10.83
C LYS A 55 -4.13 7.97 10.39
N LEU A 56 -4.84 8.32 9.33
CA LEU A 56 -4.89 9.67 8.75
C LEU A 56 -5.77 10.61 9.60
N GLY A 57 -6.73 10.08 10.35
CA GLY A 57 -7.68 10.84 11.17
C GLY A 57 -8.77 11.54 10.36
N GLN A 58 -9.01 11.11 9.12
CA GLN A 58 -10.04 11.64 8.23
C GLN A 58 -10.49 10.56 7.24
N ASP A 59 -11.63 10.77 6.60
CA ASP A 59 -12.15 9.90 5.55
C ASP A 59 -11.14 9.81 4.39
N TRP A 60 -10.71 8.59 4.08
CA TRP A 60 -9.78 8.30 2.98
C TRP A 60 -10.34 7.19 2.10
N ASP A 61 -10.30 7.41 0.79
CA ASP A 61 -10.84 6.51 -0.23
C ASP A 61 -9.73 5.78 -1.00
N ILE A 62 -9.97 4.53 -1.39
CA ILE A 62 -8.99 3.68 -2.09
C ILE A 62 -8.47 4.31 -3.38
N GLN A 63 -9.30 5.05 -4.13
CA GLN A 63 -8.88 5.75 -5.35
C GLN A 63 -7.76 6.76 -5.06
N SER A 64 -7.71 7.31 -3.84
CA SER A 64 -6.67 8.25 -3.41
C SER A 64 -5.28 7.60 -3.32
N LEU A 65 -5.19 6.26 -3.24
CA LEU A 65 -3.94 5.53 -3.32
C LEU A 65 -3.21 5.82 -4.64
N GLN A 66 -3.94 5.90 -5.74
CA GLN A 66 -3.39 6.09 -7.08
C GLN A 66 -2.67 7.45 -7.23
N LEU A 67 -3.06 8.46 -6.45
CA LEU A 67 -2.41 9.77 -6.44
C LEU A 67 -0.97 9.72 -5.93
N ASN A 68 -0.69 8.79 -5.03
CA ASN A 68 0.61 8.62 -4.38
C ASN A 68 1.40 7.45 -4.97
N MET A 69 0.78 6.65 -5.83
CA MET A 69 1.36 5.45 -6.41
C MET A 69 2.28 5.77 -7.58
N ILE A 70 3.50 5.25 -7.53
CA ILE A 70 4.49 5.36 -8.60
C ILE A 70 4.40 4.14 -9.52
N THR A 71 4.46 2.95 -8.93
CA THR A 71 4.45 1.68 -9.66
C THR A 71 4.01 0.55 -8.74
N LEU A 72 3.48 -0.51 -9.33
CA LEU A 72 3.11 -1.74 -8.64
C LEU A 72 3.57 -2.94 -9.48
N GLY A 73 3.69 -4.10 -8.83
CA GLY A 73 3.93 -5.37 -9.47
C GLY A 73 3.09 -6.46 -8.81
N GLY A 74 2.19 -7.05 -9.58
CA GLY A 74 1.22 -8.04 -9.12
C GLY A 74 -0.05 -7.97 -9.95
N ASN A 75 -0.97 -8.91 -9.72
CA ASN A 75 -2.35 -8.74 -10.13
C ASN A 75 -3.04 -7.82 -9.13
N VAL A 76 -3.78 -6.84 -9.64
CA VAL A 76 -4.53 -5.88 -8.85
C VAL A 76 -5.96 -6.37 -8.72
N GLU A 77 -6.46 -6.42 -7.50
CA GLU A 77 -7.87 -6.57 -7.16
C GLU A 77 -8.27 -5.34 -6.34
N GLU A 78 -9.12 -4.48 -6.90
CA GLU A 78 -9.59 -3.24 -6.30
C GLU A 78 -11.09 -3.35 -6.07
N ASP A 79 -11.49 -3.16 -4.82
CA ASP A 79 -12.88 -3.07 -4.34
C ASP A 79 -13.11 -1.66 -3.76
N ASP A 80 -14.37 -1.34 -3.39
CA ASP A 80 -14.72 -0.04 -2.81
C ASP A 80 -13.90 0.29 -1.54
N ASP A 81 -13.60 -0.71 -0.70
CA ASP A 81 -12.93 -0.52 0.60
C ASP A 81 -11.49 -1.04 0.64
N THR A 82 -11.06 -1.85 -0.34
CA THR A 82 -9.75 -2.51 -0.29
C THR A 82 -9.03 -2.54 -1.62
N PHE A 83 -7.70 -2.46 -1.56
CA PHE A 83 -6.79 -2.65 -2.67
C PHE A 83 -5.87 -3.83 -2.38
N ARG A 84 -5.83 -4.81 -3.26
CA ARG A 84 -5.03 -6.03 -3.09
C ARG A 84 -4.10 -6.26 -4.26
N LEU A 85 -2.86 -6.61 -3.94
CA LEU A 85 -1.86 -7.09 -4.89
C LEU A 85 -1.56 -8.55 -4.58
N HIS A 86 -1.64 -9.42 -5.57
CA HIS A 86 -1.30 -10.83 -5.39
C HIS A 86 -0.70 -11.45 -6.67
N TRP A 87 0.06 -12.54 -6.50
CA TRP A 87 0.42 -13.43 -7.61
C TRP A 87 -0.40 -14.73 -7.49
N ASN A 88 -0.97 -15.21 -8.61
CA ASN A 88 -1.63 -16.53 -8.69
C ASN A 88 -0.59 -17.64 -8.85
#